data_AF-A0A2G9V1G1-F1
#
_entry.id   AF-A0A2G9V1G1-F1
#
_cell.length_a   1.000
_cell.length_b   1.000
_cell.length_c   1.000
_cell.angle_alpha   90.00
_cell.angle_beta   90.00
_cell.angle_gamma   90.00
#
_symmetry.space_group_name_H-M   'P 1'
#
loop_
_entity.id
_entity.type
_entity.pdbx_description
1 polymer ?
#
loop_
_entity_poly.entity_id
_entity_poly.type
_entity_poly.pdbx_seq_one_letter_code
_entity_poly.pdbx_strand_id
1 'polypeptide(L)'
;MVAVPDFSLGAMENWGLIIYRENALLYDDKYYAPLNKERVATVVAHELAHQWFGDLVTLKWWDNLWLNEGFASFVQYIGVNVITDMKFKMEDYFLLEAFAQGMEADAVASSHPLSFRVDKVPEVAEAFDDVTYRKGASVLTMLQALIGEDNFKKAITMGYPLVTVERFNAKTFKVSQSRYKINKDALELEKYRHPKYGFKWDIPLWYQEGENKEVKQTWLTRNGPLYLHVNSTDAPVVVNAERHGFYRQNYDADGWRKIIKQLKENHKGKSMNGFLFDIRASVQAYSSRTRNAIISDAFAVALIDRLEYEILFDLLEYAKEEEVST
;
A
#
# COMPACT_ATOMS: atom_id res chain seq x y z
N MET A 1 -3.96 -17.02 24.90
CA MET A 1 -4.98 -17.86 24.25
C MET A 1 -5.71 -18.63 25.34
N VAL A 2 -7.04 -18.61 25.33
CA VAL A 2 -7.87 -19.31 26.31
C VAL A 2 -9.06 -19.98 25.60
N ALA A 3 -9.34 -21.24 25.93
CA ALA A 3 -10.55 -21.93 25.49
C ALA A 3 -11.68 -21.67 26.49
N VAL A 4 -12.87 -21.31 26.01
CA VAL A 4 -14.06 -21.11 26.84
C VAL A 4 -15.21 -21.99 26.35
N PRO A 5 -16.02 -22.57 27.26
CA PRO A 5 -17.07 -23.53 26.91
C PRO A 5 -18.26 -22.86 26.20
N ASP A 6 -18.66 -21.67 26.66
CA ASP A 6 -19.78 -20.92 26.11
C ASP A 6 -19.29 -19.63 25.42
N PHE A 7 -19.34 -19.62 24.09
CA PHE A 7 -18.94 -18.47 23.29
C PHE A 7 -19.76 -18.36 22.02
N SER A 8 -20.35 -17.19 21.74
CA SER A 8 -21.24 -17.00 20.59
C SER A 8 -20.50 -17.06 19.25
N LEU A 9 -19.24 -16.61 19.22
CA LEU A 9 -18.37 -16.63 18.04
C LEU A 9 -17.49 -17.88 18.00
N GLY A 10 -16.68 -18.01 16.94
CA GLY A 10 -15.64 -19.04 16.85
C GLY A 10 -14.44 -18.71 17.72
N ALA A 11 -13.92 -17.49 17.59
CA ALA A 11 -12.87 -16.90 18.40
C ALA A 11 -12.98 -15.36 18.39
N MET A 12 -12.14 -14.68 19.15
CA MET A 12 -12.05 -13.22 19.23
C MET A 12 -10.63 -12.81 19.62
N GLU A 13 -10.12 -11.83 18.89
CA GLU A 13 -8.70 -11.49 18.77
C GLU A 13 -8.13 -10.63 19.91
N ASN A 14 -8.90 -10.37 20.98
CA ASN A 14 -8.54 -9.47 22.09
C ASN A 14 -7.02 -9.44 22.38
N TRP A 15 -6.40 -8.27 22.21
CA TRP A 15 -4.93 -8.15 22.20
C TRP A 15 -4.27 -8.69 23.47
N GLY A 16 -3.46 -9.75 23.31
CA GLY A 16 -2.77 -10.43 24.41
C GLY A 16 -3.59 -11.49 25.15
N LEU A 17 -4.91 -11.57 24.93
CA LEU A 17 -5.80 -12.59 25.49
C LEU A 17 -6.84 -13.06 24.47
N ILE A 18 -6.37 -13.71 23.40
CA ILE A 18 -7.27 -14.29 22.39
C ILE A 18 -8.16 -15.37 23.02
N ILE A 19 -9.47 -15.26 22.80
CA ILE A 19 -10.52 -16.16 23.33
C ILE A 19 -11.01 -17.06 22.20
N TYR A 20 -11.12 -18.36 22.46
CA TYR A 20 -11.60 -19.35 21.51
C TYR A 20 -12.75 -20.14 22.11
N ARG A 21 -13.73 -20.53 21.30
CA ARG A 21 -14.61 -21.65 21.65
C ARG A 21 -13.76 -22.93 21.75
N GLU A 22 -14.10 -23.86 22.64
CA GLU A 22 -13.32 -25.09 22.85
C GLU A 22 -12.98 -25.85 21.57
N ASN A 23 -13.95 -26.00 20.65
CA ASN A 23 -13.78 -26.69 19.38
C ASN A 23 -12.94 -25.93 18.32
N ALA A 24 -12.52 -24.70 18.63
CA ALA A 24 -11.69 -23.86 17.78
C ALA A 24 -10.24 -23.75 18.30
N LEU A 25 -9.92 -24.36 19.45
CA LEU A 25 -8.57 -24.36 20.05
C LEU A 25 -8.10 -25.74 20.49
N LEU A 26 -8.99 -26.58 21.04
CA LEU A 26 -8.64 -27.90 21.55
C LEU A 26 -8.75 -28.96 20.45
N TYR A 27 -7.75 -29.83 20.36
CA TYR A 27 -7.72 -30.95 19.42
C TYR A 27 -7.09 -32.19 20.07
N ASP A 28 -7.71 -33.34 19.86
CA ASP A 28 -7.24 -34.67 20.28
C ASP A 28 -7.49 -35.64 19.11
N ASP A 29 -6.43 -36.29 18.63
CA ASP A 29 -6.46 -37.17 17.46
C ASP A 29 -7.21 -38.49 17.71
N LYS A 30 -7.51 -38.82 18.97
CA LYS A 30 -8.36 -39.97 19.32
C LYS A 30 -9.83 -39.71 19.09
N TYR A 31 -10.26 -38.45 19.19
CA TYR A 31 -11.67 -38.08 19.17
C TYR A 31 -12.07 -37.28 17.93
N TYR A 32 -11.14 -36.55 17.31
CA TYR A 32 -11.43 -35.60 16.26
C TYR A 32 -10.75 -35.92 14.93
N ALA A 33 -11.48 -35.65 13.83
CA ALA A 33 -10.99 -35.91 12.48
C ALA A 33 -9.87 -34.93 12.08
N PRO A 34 -9.05 -35.25 11.06
CA PRO A 34 -8.03 -34.34 10.55
C PRO A 34 -8.57 -32.96 10.13
N LEU A 35 -9.81 -32.88 9.64
CA LEU A 35 -10.46 -31.61 9.31
C LEU A 35 -10.64 -30.71 10.54
N ASN A 36 -10.88 -31.28 11.73
CA ASN A 36 -10.92 -30.50 12.97
C ASN A 36 -9.55 -29.91 13.31
N LYS A 37 -8.47 -30.65 13.02
CA LYS A 37 -7.10 -30.15 13.23
C LYS A 37 -6.78 -28.98 12.31
N GLU A 38 -7.20 -29.08 11.04
CA GLU A 38 -7.09 -28.00 10.07
C GLU A 38 -7.88 -26.78 10.52
N ARG A 39 -9.16 -26.95 10.89
CA ARG A 39 -9.99 -25.87 11.45
C ARG A 39 -9.35 -25.17 12.65
N VAL A 40 -8.82 -25.93 13.61
CA VAL A 40 -8.12 -25.34 14.78
C VAL A 40 -6.91 -24.53 14.32
N ALA A 41 -6.11 -25.07 13.38
CA ALA A 41 -4.95 -24.37 12.85
C ALA A 41 -5.33 -23.08 12.11
N THR A 42 -6.39 -23.10 11.30
CA THR A 42 -6.86 -21.92 10.55
C THR A 42 -7.43 -20.85 11.46
N VAL A 43 -8.27 -21.21 12.45
CA VAL A 43 -8.79 -20.23 13.41
C VAL A 43 -7.65 -19.63 14.24
N VAL A 44 -6.72 -20.44 14.76
CA VAL A 44 -5.56 -19.90 15.49
C VAL A 44 -4.72 -18.97 14.63
N ALA A 45 -4.47 -19.31 13.36
CA ALA A 45 -3.74 -18.44 12.44
C ALA A 45 -4.49 -17.14 12.14
N HIS A 46 -5.82 -17.18 12.03
CA HIS A 46 -6.68 -16.03 11.81
C HIS A 46 -6.59 -15.04 12.98
N GLU A 47 -6.81 -15.50 14.21
CA GLU A 47 -6.75 -14.63 15.40
C GLU A 47 -5.34 -14.07 15.66
N LEU A 48 -4.30 -14.85 15.35
CA LEU A 48 -2.92 -14.36 15.43
C LEU A 48 -2.63 -13.30 14.35
N ALA A 49 -3.25 -13.39 13.18
CA ALA A 49 -3.11 -12.37 12.14
C ALA A 49 -3.75 -11.03 12.57
N HIS A 50 -4.87 -11.09 13.30
CA HIS A 50 -5.52 -9.89 13.85
C HIS A 50 -4.64 -9.09 14.83
N GLN A 51 -3.65 -9.73 15.48
CA GLN A 51 -2.68 -9.01 16.32
C GLN A 51 -1.91 -7.93 15.53
N TRP A 52 -1.85 -8.06 14.19
CA TRP A 52 -1.41 -6.99 13.28
C TRP A 52 -2.60 -6.28 12.61
N PHE A 53 -3.49 -7.05 11.97
CA PHE A 53 -4.61 -6.56 11.16
C PHE A 53 -5.90 -6.53 11.97
N GLY A 54 -5.98 -5.55 12.88
CA GLY A 54 -7.14 -5.30 13.72
C GLY A 54 -6.76 -4.69 15.06
N ASP A 55 -5.73 -5.24 15.70
CA ASP A 55 -5.20 -4.73 16.96
C ASP A 55 -4.17 -3.60 16.74
N LEU A 56 -3.04 -3.91 16.08
CA LEU A 56 -1.96 -2.93 15.86
C LEU A 56 -2.35 -1.86 14.83
N VAL A 57 -2.99 -2.29 13.74
CA VAL A 57 -3.58 -1.41 12.73
C VAL A 57 -5.08 -1.69 12.70
N THR A 58 -5.86 -0.78 13.27
CA THR A 58 -7.32 -0.89 13.34
C THR A 58 -7.98 -0.03 12.26
N LEU A 59 -9.05 -0.53 11.65
CA LEU A 59 -9.95 0.30 10.83
C LEU A 59 -10.37 1.57 11.57
N LYS A 60 -10.57 2.66 10.81
CA LYS A 60 -11.11 3.90 11.37
C LYS A 60 -12.59 3.75 11.75
N TRP A 61 -13.34 3.01 10.94
CA TRP A 61 -14.78 2.76 11.12
C TRP A 61 -15.19 1.47 10.42
N TRP A 62 -16.33 0.89 10.85
CA TRP A 62 -16.85 -0.41 10.42
C TRP A 62 -17.13 -0.51 8.93
N ASP A 63 -17.18 0.62 8.24
CA ASP A 63 -17.29 0.70 6.78
C ASP A 63 -16.13 0.05 6.03
N ASN A 64 -15.01 -0.19 6.72
CA ASN A 64 -13.82 -0.84 6.17
C ASN A 64 -13.42 -2.09 6.95
N LEU A 65 -14.40 -2.79 7.54
CA LEU A 65 -14.17 -4.01 8.34
C LEU A 65 -13.33 -5.07 7.60
N TRP A 66 -13.46 -5.17 6.28
CA TRP A 66 -12.66 -6.09 5.45
C TRP A 66 -11.14 -5.89 5.57
N LEU A 67 -10.66 -4.71 6.00
CA LEU A 67 -9.23 -4.47 6.25
C LEU A 67 -8.70 -5.30 7.42
N ASN A 68 -9.56 -5.68 8.37
CA ASN A 68 -9.22 -6.63 9.41
C ASN A 68 -9.50 -8.05 8.93
N GLU A 69 -10.79 -8.36 8.72
CA GLU A 69 -11.28 -9.73 8.50
C GLU A 69 -10.78 -10.34 7.20
N GLY A 70 -10.69 -9.54 6.14
CA GLY A 70 -10.16 -9.97 4.85
C GLY A 70 -8.66 -10.24 4.91
N PHE A 71 -7.89 -9.43 5.64
CA PHE A 71 -6.46 -9.66 5.86
C PHE A 71 -6.20 -10.85 6.77
N ALA A 72 -6.94 -11.01 7.86
CA ALA A 72 -6.82 -12.17 8.75
C ALA A 72 -7.18 -13.46 8.00
N SER A 73 -8.27 -13.45 7.24
CA SER A 73 -8.67 -14.55 6.36
C SER A 73 -7.61 -14.86 5.31
N PHE A 74 -6.99 -13.85 4.69
CA PHE A 74 -5.90 -14.04 3.74
C PHE A 74 -4.66 -14.69 4.39
N VAL A 75 -4.25 -14.18 5.55
CA VAL A 75 -3.06 -14.67 6.27
C VAL A 75 -3.28 -16.07 6.82
N GLN A 76 -4.51 -16.47 7.20
CA GLN A 76 -4.76 -17.78 7.80
C GLN A 76 -4.34 -18.93 6.86
N TYR A 77 -4.66 -18.84 5.57
CA TYR A 77 -4.34 -19.88 4.60
C TYR A 77 -2.83 -19.95 4.35
N ILE A 78 -2.17 -18.80 4.19
CA ILE A 78 -0.71 -18.72 4.00
C ILE A 78 0.02 -19.25 5.23
N GLY A 79 -0.39 -18.78 6.41
CA GLY A 79 0.22 -19.14 7.69
C GLY A 79 0.13 -20.64 7.96
N VAL A 80 -1.06 -21.22 7.83
CA VAL A 80 -1.25 -22.66 8.03
C VAL A 80 -0.51 -23.48 6.98
N ASN A 81 -0.46 -23.05 5.71
CA ASN A 81 0.28 -23.77 4.69
C ASN A 81 1.77 -23.87 5.06
N VAL A 82 2.36 -22.76 5.52
CA VAL A 82 3.79 -22.69 5.84
C VAL A 82 4.12 -23.48 7.11
N ILE A 83 3.36 -23.32 8.20
CA ILE A 83 3.68 -24.00 9.49
C ILE A 83 3.49 -25.51 9.43
N THR A 84 2.70 -26.01 8.48
CA THR A 84 2.47 -27.45 8.29
C THR A 84 3.43 -28.09 7.29
N ASP A 85 4.48 -27.37 6.85
CA ASP A 85 5.36 -27.78 5.76
C ASP A 85 4.56 -28.15 4.49
N MET A 86 3.53 -27.38 4.17
CA MET A 86 2.61 -27.58 3.04
C MET A 86 1.80 -28.89 3.09
N LYS A 87 1.81 -29.62 4.20
CA LYS A 87 1.09 -30.91 4.33
C LYS A 87 -0.42 -30.74 4.27
N PHE A 88 -0.94 -29.59 4.72
CA PHE A 88 -2.38 -29.32 4.70
C PHE A 88 -2.87 -28.82 3.34
N LYS A 89 -1.97 -28.43 2.42
CA LYS A 89 -2.29 -27.93 1.07
C LYS A 89 -3.31 -26.80 1.09
N MET A 90 -3.08 -25.79 1.93
CA MET A 90 -4.07 -24.73 2.17
C MET A 90 -4.35 -23.88 0.92
N GLU A 91 -3.47 -23.89 -0.08
CA GLU A 91 -3.73 -23.24 -1.37
C GLU A 91 -4.91 -23.88 -2.11
N ASP A 92 -5.05 -25.21 -2.06
CA ASP A 92 -6.18 -25.91 -2.66
C ASP A 92 -7.48 -25.63 -1.89
N TYR A 93 -7.40 -25.63 -0.55
CA TYR A 93 -8.52 -25.29 0.32
C TYR A 93 -8.94 -23.82 0.17
N PHE A 94 -8.00 -22.89 -0.06
CA PHE A 94 -8.32 -21.49 -0.32
C PHE A 94 -9.26 -21.34 -1.52
N LEU A 95 -9.04 -22.11 -2.60
CA LEU A 95 -9.89 -22.04 -3.79
C LEU A 95 -11.34 -22.46 -3.51
N LEU A 96 -11.52 -23.51 -2.70
CA LEU A 96 -12.84 -24.06 -2.39
C LEU A 96 -13.54 -23.28 -1.28
N GLU A 97 -12.80 -22.94 -0.23
CA GLU A 97 -13.37 -22.37 0.97
C GLU A 97 -13.38 -20.86 0.89
N ALA A 98 -12.32 -20.16 0.50
CA ALA A 98 -12.38 -18.70 0.37
C ALA A 98 -12.96 -18.27 -0.99
N PHE A 99 -12.31 -18.67 -2.08
CA PHE A 99 -12.61 -18.10 -3.40
C PHE A 99 -14.01 -18.45 -3.91
N ALA A 100 -14.35 -19.74 -3.99
CA ALA A 100 -15.65 -20.18 -4.50
C ALA A 100 -16.82 -19.66 -3.63
N GLN A 101 -16.72 -19.77 -2.30
CA GLN A 101 -17.77 -19.29 -1.39
C GLN A 101 -17.90 -17.75 -1.44
N GLY A 102 -16.79 -17.02 -1.56
CA GLY A 102 -16.82 -15.58 -1.76
C GLY A 102 -17.53 -15.17 -3.06
N MET A 103 -17.35 -15.93 -4.15
CA MET A 103 -18.11 -15.69 -5.38
C MET A 103 -19.60 -16.02 -5.22
N GLU A 104 -19.93 -17.12 -4.56
CA GLU A 104 -21.34 -17.50 -4.32
C GLU A 104 -22.08 -16.45 -3.47
N ALA A 105 -21.44 -15.98 -2.39
CA ALA A 105 -21.97 -14.91 -1.55
C ALA A 105 -22.15 -13.59 -2.32
N ASP A 106 -21.24 -13.27 -3.25
CA ASP A 106 -21.28 -12.03 -4.02
C ASP A 106 -22.17 -12.09 -5.26
N ALA A 107 -22.63 -13.28 -5.67
CA ALA A 107 -23.43 -13.48 -6.89
C ALA A 107 -24.92 -13.13 -6.73
N VAL A 108 -25.36 -12.73 -5.54
CA VAL A 108 -26.76 -12.39 -5.25
C VAL A 108 -27.00 -10.89 -5.21
N ALA A 109 -28.22 -10.46 -5.54
CA ALA A 109 -28.59 -9.04 -5.56
C ALA A 109 -28.56 -8.36 -4.17
N SER A 110 -28.60 -9.15 -3.09
CA SER A 110 -28.48 -8.67 -1.71
C SER A 110 -27.03 -8.53 -1.23
N SER A 111 -26.04 -8.79 -2.08
CA SER A 111 -24.62 -8.56 -1.75
C SER A 111 -24.33 -7.07 -1.53
N HIS A 112 -23.12 -6.77 -1.06
CA HIS A 112 -22.62 -5.42 -0.83
C HIS A 112 -21.15 -5.27 -1.31
N PRO A 113 -20.67 -4.03 -1.55
CA PRO A 113 -19.24 -3.80 -1.80
C PRO A 113 -18.41 -4.07 -0.53
N LEU A 114 -17.10 -4.34 -0.69
CA LEU A 114 -16.19 -4.59 0.44
C LEU A 114 -16.11 -3.42 1.42
N SER A 115 -16.17 -2.20 0.90
CA SER A 115 -16.32 -0.99 1.70
C SER A 115 -17.71 -0.40 1.47
N PHE A 116 -18.49 -0.29 2.53
CA PHE A 116 -19.87 0.20 2.49
C PHE A 116 -20.23 0.92 3.78
N ARG A 117 -21.17 1.86 3.71
CA ARG A 117 -21.51 2.69 4.87
C ARG A 117 -22.27 1.86 5.92
N VAL A 118 -21.80 1.94 7.17
CA VAL A 118 -22.43 1.33 8.36
C VAL A 118 -22.76 2.43 9.36
N ASP A 119 -24.04 2.62 9.68
CA ASP A 119 -24.51 3.70 10.57
C ASP A 119 -25.05 3.16 11.91
N LYS A 120 -25.53 1.90 11.95
CA LYS A 120 -26.19 1.32 13.14
C LYS A 120 -25.50 0.04 13.62
N VAL A 121 -25.65 -0.24 14.93
CA VAL A 121 -25.06 -1.44 15.57
C VAL A 121 -25.49 -2.76 14.91
N PRO A 122 -26.76 -3.00 14.53
CA PRO A 122 -27.13 -4.24 13.85
C PRO A 122 -26.44 -4.41 12.50
N GLU A 123 -26.23 -3.32 11.76
CA GLU A 123 -25.55 -3.32 10.46
C GLU A 123 -24.06 -3.71 10.61
N VAL A 124 -23.45 -3.43 11.77
CA VAL A 124 -22.10 -3.93 12.09
C VAL A 124 -22.09 -5.45 12.14
N ALA A 125 -23.06 -6.07 12.81
CA ALA A 125 -23.15 -7.52 12.89
C ALA A 125 -23.40 -8.16 11.51
N GLU A 126 -24.20 -7.50 10.66
CA GLU A 126 -24.45 -7.91 9.28
C GLU A 126 -23.21 -7.80 8.39
N ALA A 127 -22.29 -6.87 8.69
CA ALA A 127 -21.04 -6.72 7.96
C ALA A 127 -20.04 -7.87 8.19
N PHE A 128 -20.22 -8.68 9.24
CA PHE A 128 -19.43 -9.88 9.50
C PHE A 128 -19.95 -11.07 8.67
N ASP A 129 -19.70 -11.03 7.36
CA ASP A 129 -20.26 -11.99 6.39
C ASP A 129 -19.21 -12.55 5.40
N ASP A 130 -19.62 -13.47 4.52
CA ASP A 130 -18.70 -14.10 3.56
C ASP A 130 -18.12 -13.11 2.54
N VAL A 131 -18.79 -11.98 2.27
CA VAL A 131 -18.25 -10.93 1.40
C VAL A 131 -17.05 -10.26 2.10
N THR A 132 -17.21 -9.82 3.34
CA THR A 132 -16.14 -9.18 4.13
C THR A 132 -14.92 -10.08 4.29
N TYR A 133 -15.14 -11.34 4.67
CA TYR A 133 -14.06 -12.30 4.94
C TYR A 133 -13.47 -12.87 3.65
N ARG A 134 -14.29 -13.53 2.84
CA ARG A 134 -13.81 -14.42 1.77
C ARG A 134 -13.55 -13.70 0.46
N LYS A 135 -14.44 -12.81 0.05
CA LYS A 135 -14.15 -11.91 -1.09
C LYS A 135 -13.01 -10.97 -0.73
N GLY A 136 -12.95 -10.46 0.51
CA GLY A 136 -11.82 -9.67 1.02
C GLY A 136 -10.48 -10.39 0.83
N ALA A 137 -10.37 -11.62 1.34
CA ALA A 137 -9.17 -12.45 1.17
C ALA A 137 -8.86 -12.75 -0.30
N SER A 138 -9.88 -13.04 -1.11
CA SER A 138 -9.73 -13.33 -2.54
C SER A 138 -9.19 -12.14 -3.33
N VAL A 139 -9.64 -10.92 -3.03
CA VAL A 139 -9.12 -9.70 -3.64
C VAL A 139 -7.67 -9.44 -3.22
N LEU A 140 -7.29 -9.74 -1.97
CA LEU A 140 -5.89 -9.64 -1.52
C LEU A 140 -5.00 -10.67 -2.23
N THR A 141 -5.46 -11.90 -2.42
CA THR A 141 -4.74 -12.93 -3.20
C THR A 141 -4.60 -12.48 -4.66
N MET A 142 -5.64 -11.90 -5.26
CA MET A 142 -5.57 -11.35 -6.62
C MET A 142 -4.56 -10.20 -6.70
N LEU A 143 -4.54 -9.29 -5.72
CA LEU A 143 -3.58 -8.20 -5.65
C LEU A 143 -2.14 -8.71 -5.48
N GLN A 144 -1.93 -9.71 -4.62
CA GLN A 144 -0.64 -10.37 -4.46
C GLN A 144 -0.16 -11.00 -5.77
N ALA A 145 -1.04 -11.69 -6.50
CA ALA A 145 -0.72 -12.27 -7.80
C ALA A 145 -0.35 -11.20 -8.85
N LEU A 146 -1.02 -10.04 -8.82
CA LEU A 146 -0.75 -8.92 -9.72
C LEU A 146 0.64 -8.29 -9.48
N ILE A 147 0.98 -8.00 -8.23
CA ILE A 147 2.22 -7.26 -7.89
C ILE A 147 3.40 -8.19 -7.56
N GLY A 148 3.14 -9.48 -7.37
CA GLY A 148 4.09 -10.49 -6.92
C GLY A 148 4.16 -10.60 -5.39
N GLU A 149 4.28 -11.82 -4.88
CA GLU A 149 4.32 -12.15 -3.44
C GLU A 149 5.35 -11.31 -2.66
N ASP A 150 6.55 -11.18 -3.22
CA ASP A 150 7.63 -10.40 -2.62
C ASP A 150 7.26 -8.92 -2.47
N ASN A 151 6.64 -8.32 -3.47
CA ASN A 151 6.25 -6.91 -3.42
C ASN A 151 5.05 -6.70 -2.50
N PHE A 152 4.13 -7.64 -2.48
CA PHE A 152 3.00 -7.63 -1.55
C PHE A 152 3.47 -7.70 -0.10
N LYS A 153 4.32 -8.68 0.24
CA LYS A 153 4.93 -8.80 1.57
C LYS A 153 5.66 -7.51 1.94
N LYS A 154 6.43 -6.96 1.02
CA LYS A 154 7.12 -5.69 1.27
C LYS A 154 6.17 -4.53 1.55
N ALA A 155 5.08 -4.40 0.81
CA ALA A 155 4.08 -3.34 1.00
C ALA A 155 3.42 -3.39 2.39
N ILE A 156 3.28 -4.59 2.97
CA ILE A 156 2.71 -4.79 4.31
C ILE A 156 3.76 -4.92 5.42
N THR A 157 5.06 -4.82 5.09
CA THR A 157 6.16 -4.88 6.07
C THR A 157 6.76 -3.50 6.37
N MET A 158 7.58 -3.41 7.42
CA MET A 158 8.05 -2.15 8.00
C MET A 158 8.83 -1.24 7.03
N GLY A 159 8.36 0.01 6.94
CA GLY A 159 9.05 1.10 6.24
C GLY A 159 8.63 1.24 4.78
N TYR A 160 9.13 2.28 4.13
CA TYR A 160 8.88 2.53 2.71
C TYR A 160 10.13 3.16 2.06
N PRO A 161 10.27 3.08 0.73
CA PRO A 161 11.43 3.62 0.06
C PRO A 161 11.36 5.16 -0.07
N LEU A 162 12.53 5.77 0.01
CA LEU A 162 12.85 7.06 -0.60
C LEU A 162 13.52 6.78 -1.95
N VAL A 163 12.83 7.11 -3.04
CA VAL A 163 13.35 7.01 -4.40
C VAL A 163 14.10 8.31 -4.73
N THR A 164 15.40 8.21 -4.99
CA THR A 164 16.26 9.36 -5.31
C THR A 164 16.62 9.36 -6.78
N VAL A 165 16.35 10.47 -7.47
CA VAL A 165 16.62 10.69 -8.89
C VAL A 165 17.75 11.69 -9.04
N GLU A 166 18.85 11.26 -9.63
CA GLU A 166 20.05 12.08 -9.81
C GLU A 166 20.41 12.12 -11.30
N ARG A 167 20.88 13.26 -11.79
CA ARG A 167 21.40 13.34 -13.15
C ARG A 167 22.66 12.49 -13.28
N PHE A 168 22.64 11.51 -14.18
CA PHE A 168 23.81 10.69 -14.50
C PHE A 168 24.62 11.28 -15.66
N ASN A 169 23.93 11.74 -16.70
CA ASN A 169 24.51 12.50 -17.82
C ASN A 169 23.40 13.35 -18.49
N ALA A 170 23.70 14.02 -19.60
CA ALA A 170 22.77 14.93 -20.27
C ALA A 170 21.36 14.35 -20.56
N LYS A 171 21.27 13.04 -20.84
CA LYS A 171 20.01 12.36 -21.21
C LYS A 171 19.64 11.17 -20.31
N THR A 172 20.37 10.96 -19.23
CA THR A 172 20.16 9.82 -18.34
C THR A 172 20.07 10.28 -16.90
N PHE A 173 19.02 9.81 -16.21
CA PHE A 173 18.89 9.92 -14.77
C PHE A 173 19.17 8.57 -14.12
N LYS A 174 19.96 8.58 -13.05
CA LYS A 174 20.15 7.43 -12.17
C LYS A 174 19.07 7.52 -11.09
N VAL A 175 18.25 6.48 -11.00
CA VAL A 175 17.22 6.32 -9.99
C VAL A 175 17.66 5.24 -9.01
N SER A 176 17.73 5.60 -7.73
CA SER A 176 18.13 4.69 -6.66
C SER A 176 17.11 4.70 -5.54
N GLN A 177 17.24 3.75 -4.62
CA GLN A 177 16.34 3.61 -3.47
C GLN A 177 17.12 3.47 -2.17
N SER A 178 16.57 4.05 -1.12
CA SER A 178 16.96 3.84 0.27
C SER A 178 15.71 3.78 1.13
N ARG A 179 15.80 3.32 2.37
CA ARG A 179 14.66 3.42 3.29
C ARG A 179 14.48 4.87 3.74
N TYR A 180 13.25 5.37 3.69
CA TYR A 180 12.92 6.62 4.35
C TYR A 180 12.83 6.43 5.87
N LYS A 181 13.54 7.27 6.63
CA LYS A 181 13.48 7.35 8.10
C LYS A 181 13.57 8.81 8.51
N ILE A 182 12.63 9.29 9.31
CA ILE A 182 12.63 10.65 9.86
C ILE A 182 13.89 10.88 10.69
N ASN A 183 14.21 9.93 11.57
CA ASN A 183 15.50 9.89 12.26
C ASN A 183 16.39 8.84 11.58
N LYS A 184 17.36 9.31 10.79
CA LYS A 184 18.29 8.46 10.03
C LYS A 184 19.12 7.55 10.94
N ASP A 185 19.41 8.00 12.17
CA ASP A 185 20.29 7.33 13.13
C ASP A 185 19.54 6.40 14.10
N ALA A 186 18.20 6.48 14.15
CA ALA A 186 17.40 5.64 15.04
C ALA A 186 17.52 4.16 14.65
N LEU A 187 18.06 3.32 15.53
CA LEU A 187 18.15 1.88 15.27
C LEU A 187 16.77 1.21 15.34
N GLU A 188 16.53 0.24 14.46
CA GLU A 188 15.37 -0.65 14.58
C GLU A 188 15.48 -1.48 15.87
N LEU A 189 14.34 -2.02 16.32
CA LEU A 189 14.36 -3.09 17.32
C LEU A 189 15.25 -4.22 16.81
N GLU A 190 16.02 -4.85 17.71
CA GLU A 190 17.05 -5.82 17.35
C GLU A 190 16.56 -6.93 16.41
N LYS A 191 15.35 -7.47 16.67
CA LYS A 191 14.68 -8.47 15.83
C LYS A 191 14.38 -8.03 14.38
N TYR A 192 14.44 -6.73 14.07
CA TYR A 192 14.13 -6.15 12.77
C TYR A 192 15.33 -5.43 12.11
N ARG A 193 16.52 -5.42 12.74
CA ARG A 193 17.71 -4.71 12.20
C ARG A 193 18.30 -5.37 10.94
N HIS A 194 18.06 -6.67 10.76
CA HIS A 194 18.66 -7.46 9.68
C HIS A 194 17.60 -8.16 8.83
N PRO A 195 16.76 -7.40 8.08
CA PRO A 195 15.81 -8.02 7.17
C PRO A 195 16.55 -8.78 6.06
N LYS A 196 16.02 -9.93 5.66
CA LYS A 196 16.62 -10.89 4.69
C LYS A 196 17.17 -10.24 3.41
N TYR A 197 16.54 -9.17 2.92
CA TYR A 197 16.90 -8.52 1.65
C TYR A 197 17.46 -7.09 1.81
N GLY A 198 17.75 -6.68 3.06
CA GLY A 198 17.91 -5.26 3.37
C GLY A 198 16.58 -4.51 3.15
N PHE A 199 16.48 -3.28 3.64
CA PHE A 199 15.32 -2.43 3.33
C PHE A 199 15.38 -1.96 1.87
N LYS A 200 15.05 -2.88 0.94
CA LYS A 200 15.06 -2.70 -0.51
C LYS A 200 13.80 -3.33 -1.13
N TRP A 201 13.23 -2.63 -2.10
CA TRP A 201 11.94 -2.92 -2.73
C TRP A 201 12.09 -3.14 -4.24
N ASP A 202 11.18 -3.89 -4.87
CA ASP A 202 10.99 -3.73 -6.31
C ASP A 202 9.83 -2.77 -6.46
N ILE A 203 10.11 -1.62 -7.07
CA ILE A 203 9.23 -0.46 -7.01
C ILE A 203 8.64 -0.27 -8.40
N PRO A 204 7.32 -0.39 -8.59
CA PRO A 204 6.68 0.12 -9.78
C PRO A 204 6.83 1.65 -9.77
N LEU A 205 7.58 2.16 -10.73
CA LEU A 205 7.95 3.56 -10.86
C LEU A 205 7.10 4.20 -11.97
N TRP A 206 6.23 5.13 -11.58
CA TRP A 206 5.51 5.99 -12.51
C TRP A 206 6.29 7.28 -12.68
N TYR A 207 6.53 7.72 -13.91
CA TYR A 207 7.29 8.94 -14.15
C TYR A 207 6.75 9.75 -15.32
N GLN A 208 6.91 11.07 -15.20
CA GLN A 208 6.49 12.06 -16.19
C GLN A 208 7.70 12.91 -16.58
N GLU A 209 7.88 13.13 -17.89
CA GLU A 209 8.94 13.98 -18.45
C GLU A 209 8.38 15.36 -18.82
N GLY A 210 8.81 16.41 -18.14
CA GLY A 210 8.39 17.78 -18.40
C GLY A 210 6.88 17.95 -18.40
N GLU A 211 6.35 18.58 -19.45
CA GLU A 211 4.92 18.86 -19.65
C GLU A 211 4.18 17.72 -20.37
N ASN A 212 4.85 16.60 -20.66
CA ASN A 212 4.18 15.48 -21.29
C ASN A 212 3.13 14.91 -20.34
N LYS A 213 1.86 14.84 -20.78
CA LYS A 213 0.76 14.26 -19.99
C LYS A 213 0.87 12.75 -19.83
N GLU A 214 1.64 12.10 -20.68
CA GLU A 214 1.84 10.66 -20.62
C GLU A 214 2.67 10.30 -19.39
N VAL A 215 2.02 9.64 -18.43
CA VAL A 215 2.69 9.00 -17.31
C VAL A 215 3.17 7.62 -17.76
N LYS A 216 4.49 7.44 -17.79
CA LYS A 216 5.13 6.18 -18.15
C LYS A 216 5.34 5.32 -16.90
N GLN A 217 5.36 4.00 -17.07
CA GLN A 217 5.61 3.05 -15.98
C GLN A 217 6.83 2.18 -16.30
N THR A 218 7.64 1.93 -15.28
CA THR A 218 8.80 1.02 -15.33
C THR A 218 9.11 0.45 -13.94
N TRP A 219 10.14 -0.37 -13.80
CA TRP A 219 10.50 -1.03 -12.54
C TRP A 219 11.89 -0.63 -12.05
N LEU A 220 11.98 -0.15 -10.81
CA LEU A 220 13.23 -0.05 -10.08
C LEU A 220 13.41 -1.31 -9.23
N THR A 221 14.35 -2.17 -9.61
CA THR A 221 14.58 -3.45 -8.92
C THR A 221 15.42 -3.28 -7.66
N ARG A 222 15.33 -4.25 -6.75
CA ARG A 222 16.13 -4.28 -5.51
C ARG A 222 17.63 -4.48 -5.74
N ASN A 223 18.02 -4.94 -6.93
CA ASN A 223 19.38 -5.38 -7.23
C ASN A 223 20.32 -4.22 -7.62
N GLY A 224 19.79 -3.04 -7.92
CA GLY A 224 20.62 -1.90 -8.31
C GLY A 224 19.82 -0.68 -8.74
N PRO A 225 20.52 0.40 -9.14
CA PRO A 225 19.87 1.59 -9.67
C PRO A 225 19.25 1.31 -11.04
N LEU A 226 18.18 2.04 -11.34
CA LEU A 226 17.58 2.12 -12.67
C LEU A 226 18.17 3.34 -13.40
N TYR A 227 18.42 3.23 -14.70
CA TYR A 227 18.85 4.35 -15.53
C TYR A 227 17.71 4.74 -16.47
N LEU A 228 17.07 5.88 -16.19
CA LEU A 228 15.99 6.42 -17.02
C LEU A 228 16.58 7.26 -18.15
N HIS A 229 16.22 6.93 -19.39
CA HIS A 229 16.59 7.70 -20.57
C HIS A 229 15.47 8.67 -20.94
N VAL A 230 15.82 9.95 -21.08
CA VAL A 230 14.88 11.02 -21.40
C VAL A 230 15.14 11.61 -22.77
N ASN A 231 14.08 12.13 -23.38
CA ASN A 231 14.17 12.72 -24.72
C ASN A 231 14.73 14.15 -24.69
N SER A 232 14.39 14.92 -23.66
CA SER A 232 14.80 16.32 -23.48
C SER A 232 15.88 16.44 -22.41
N THR A 233 16.92 17.23 -22.68
CA THR A 233 17.98 17.53 -21.71
C THR A 233 17.52 18.49 -20.62
N ASP A 234 16.56 19.37 -20.93
CA ASP A 234 16.20 20.50 -20.07
C ASP A 234 14.91 20.27 -19.29
N ALA A 235 14.09 19.31 -19.72
CA ALA A 235 12.85 18.96 -19.02
C ALA A 235 13.16 18.26 -17.68
N PRO A 236 12.47 18.63 -16.57
CA PRO A 236 12.53 17.87 -15.35
C PRO A 236 11.85 16.50 -15.52
N VAL A 237 12.22 15.56 -14.66
CA VAL A 237 11.54 14.27 -14.53
C VAL A 237 10.91 14.20 -13.17
N VAL A 238 9.60 13.96 -13.12
CA VAL A 238 8.88 13.72 -11.87
C VAL A 238 8.54 12.23 -11.79
N VAL A 239 9.21 11.53 -10.89
CA VAL A 239 8.79 10.18 -10.45
C VAL A 239 7.60 10.26 -9.48
N ASN A 240 6.88 9.14 -9.32
CA ASN A 240 5.61 9.01 -8.61
C ASN A 240 4.49 9.96 -9.10
N ALA A 241 4.44 10.23 -10.41
CA ALA A 241 3.34 10.98 -11.00
C ALA A 241 1.98 10.34 -10.62
N GLU A 242 0.97 11.16 -10.36
CA GLU A 242 -0.35 10.79 -9.81
C GLU A 242 -0.36 10.14 -8.42
N ARG A 243 0.80 10.03 -7.75
CA ARG A 243 0.95 9.43 -6.42
C ARG A 243 0.47 7.97 -6.35
N HIS A 244 0.68 7.21 -7.41
CA HIS A 244 0.30 5.79 -7.46
C HIS A 244 1.13 4.90 -6.52
N GLY A 245 2.39 5.26 -6.27
CA GLY A 245 3.32 4.44 -5.51
C GLY A 245 3.44 4.83 -4.03
N PHE A 246 3.59 3.82 -3.18
CA PHE A 246 3.87 3.99 -1.75
C PHE A 246 5.37 4.20 -1.48
N TYR A 247 5.88 5.34 -1.94
CA TYR A 247 7.25 5.79 -1.72
C TYR A 247 7.33 7.31 -1.77
N ARG A 248 8.35 7.87 -1.11
CA ARG A 248 8.70 9.30 -1.23
C ARG A 248 9.66 9.49 -2.40
N GLN A 249 9.59 10.64 -3.05
CA GLN A 249 10.52 11.04 -4.11
C GLN A 249 11.54 12.06 -3.60
N ASN A 250 12.77 11.98 -4.11
CA ASN A 250 13.82 12.97 -3.94
C ASN A 250 14.55 13.19 -5.26
N TYR A 251 15.07 14.38 -5.46
CA TYR A 251 15.87 14.78 -6.61
C TYR A 251 17.18 15.42 -6.15
N ASP A 252 18.16 15.49 -7.03
CA ASP A 252 19.29 16.39 -6.82
C ASP A 252 18.85 17.87 -6.87
N ALA A 253 19.74 18.79 -6.47
CA ALA A 253 19.42 20.22 -6.39
C ALA A 253 18.98 20.82 -7.74
N ASP A 254 19.58 20.38 -8.86
CA ASP A 254 19.19 20.81 -10.22
C ASP A 254 17.79 20.31 -10.58
N GLY A 255 17.49 19.04 -10.28
CA GLY A 255 16.19 18.44 -10.49
C GLY A 255 15.08 19.16 -9.73
N TRP A 256 15.29 19.43 -8.43
CA TRP A 256 14.34 20.21 -7.64
C TRP A 256 14.11 21.60 -8.21
N ARG A 257 15.17 22.34 -8.55
CA ARG A 257 15.05 23.70 -9.14
C ARG A 257 14.28 23.69 -10.47
N LYS A 258 14.48 22.68 -11.31
CA LYS A 258 13.74 22.54 -12.58
C LYS A 258 12.26 22.21 -12.36
N ILE A 259 11.95 21.35 -11.40
CA ILE A 259 10.56 21.06 -11.01
C ILE A 259 9.88 22.32 -10.49
N ILE A 260 10.55 23.06 -9.58
CA ILE A 260 10.03 24.32 -9.02
C ILE A 260 9.81 25.36 -10.11
N LYS A 261 10.77 25.51 -11.03
CA LYS A 261 10.62 26.40 -12.19
C LYS A 261 9.39 26.04 -13.02
N GLN A 262 9.19 24.76 -13.34
CA GLN A 262 8.03 24.32 -14.10
C GLN A 262 6.70 24.54 -13.35
N LEU A 263 6.70 24.35 -12.03
CA LEU A 263 5.54 24.67 -11.19
C LEU A 263 5.21 26.17 -11.23
N LYS A 264 6.21 27.05 -11.11
CA LYS A 264 6.01 28.51 -11.19
C LYS A 264 5.56 29.00 -12.57
N GLU A 265 6.06 28.39 -13.65
CA GLU A 265 5.80 28.86 -15.01
C GLU A 265 4.45 28.36 -15.57
N ASN A 266 4.01 27.14 -15.25
CA ASN A 266 2.89 26.47 -15.95
C ASN A 266 1.90 25.70 -15.04
N HIS A 267 1.72 26.08 -13.77
CA HIS A 267 0.68 25.47 -12.91
C HIS A 267 -0.75 25.90 -13.22
N LYS A 268 -0.97 27.11 -13.77
CA LYS A 268 -2.32 27.63 -14.07
C LYS A 268 -2.80 27.35 -15.50
N GLY A 269 -1.93 26.85 -16.37
CA GLY A 269 -2.16 26.88 -17.83
C GLY A 269 -2.13 28.33 -18.34
N LYS A 270 -1.60 28.55 -19.55
CA LYS A 270 -1.61 29.90 -20.13
C LYS A 270 -3.05 30.32 -20.44
N SER A 271 -3.59 31.30 -19.72
CA SER A 271 -4.80 32.01 -20.13
C SER A 271 -4.49 32.86 -21.36
N MET A 272 -5.02 32.49 -22.52
CA MET A 272 -4.89 33.31 -23.74
C MET A 272 -5.95 34.41 -23.72
N ASN A 273 -5.54 35.63 -23.33
CA ASN A 273 -6.27 36.83 -23.68
C ASN A 273 -6.10 37.13 -25.17
N GLY A 274 -7.11 36.81 -25.98
CA GLY A 274 -7.23 37.33 -27.35
C GLY A 274 -7.49 36.28 -28.42
N PHE A 275 -8.78 36.11 -28.73
CA PHE A 275 -9.28 35.89 -30.10
C PHE A 275 -8.51 34.87 -30.99
N LEU A 276 -8.52 33.59 -30.63
CA LEU A 276 -8.77 32.49 -31.57
C LEU A 276 -9.01 31.20 -30.77
N PHE A 277 -10.12 30.53 -31.07
CA PHE A 277 -10.54 29.27 -30.44
C PHE A 277 -9.66 28.12 -30.96
N ASP A 278 -8.46 27.95 -30.40
CA ASP A 278 -7.70 26.70 -30.54
C ASP A 278 -8.03 25.80 -29.33
N ILE A 279 -8.59 24.62 -29.60
CA ILE A 279 -9.12 23.66 -28.61
C ILE A 279 -7.97 22.94 -27.87
N ARG A 280 -6.71 23.35 -28.09
CA ARG A 280 -5.54 22.90 -27.33
C ARG A 280 -5.45 23.68 -26.02
N ALA A 281 -6.25 23.20 -25.08
CA ALA A 281 -6.41 23.66 -23.71
C ALA A 281 -5.16 24.27 -23.05
N SER A 282 -5.41 25.36 -22.32
CA SER A 282 -4.67 25.78 -21.13
C SER A 282 -4.58 24.61 -20.15
N VAL A 283 -3.52 23.81 -20.22
CA VAL A 283 -3.37 22.63 -19.36
C VAL A 283 -2.21 22.82 -18.40
N GLN A 284 -2.49 22.59 -17.13
CA GLN A 284 -1.52 22.53 -16.05
C GLN A 284 -0.47 21.45 -16.36
N ALA A 285 0.81 21.77 -16.13
CA ALA A 285 1.94 20.86 -16.39
C ALA A 285 1.88 19.54 -15.61
N TYR A 286 1.44 19.58 -14.36
CA TYR A 286 1.28 18.44 -13.46
C TYR A 286 -0.14 18.44 -12.89
N SER A 287 -0.71 17.26 -12.62
CA SER A 287 -2.00 17.14 -11.92
C SER A 287 -1.92 17.61 -10.48
N SER A 288 -3.08 17.91 -9.87
CA SER A 288 -3.16 18.29 -8.45
C SER A 288 -2.57 17.24 -7.51
N ARG A 289 -2.75 15.94 -7.83
CA ARG A 289 -2.14 14.83 -7.08
C ARG A 289 -0.61 14.86 -7.16
N THR A 290 -0.06 15.10 -8.36
CA THR A 290 1.38 15.19 -8.57
C THR A 290 1.98 16.41 -7.86
N ARG A 291 1.32 17.57 -7.93
CA ARG A 291 1.78 18.79 -7.23
C ARG A 291 1.76 18.61 -5.71
N ASN A 292 0.70 18.01 -5.17
CA ASN A 292 0.61 17.66 -3.75
C ASN A 292 1.74 16.71 -3.32
N ALA A 293 2.03 15.68 -4.13
CA ALA A 293 3.13 14.75 -3.89
C ALA A 293 4.49 15.47 -3.82
N ILE A 294 4.78 16.35 -4.79
CA ILE A 294 6.01 17.14 -4.84
C ILE A 294 6.17 18.00 -3.58
N ILE A 295 5.14 18.74 -3.18
CA ILE A 295 5.17 19.59 -1.97
C ILE A 295 5.39 18.74 -0.73
N SER A 296 4.58 17.69 -0.53
CA SER A 296 4.67 16.83 0.65
C SER A 296 6.04 16.18 0.78
N ASP A 297 6.62 15.74 -0.33
CA ASP A 297 7.89 15.04 -0.33
C ASP A 297 9.07 16.01 -0.18
N ALA A 298 9.00 17.24 -0.70
CA ALA A 298 10.01 18.26 -0.45
C ALA A 298 10.19 18.53 1.06
N PHE A 299 9.09 18.67 1.80
CA PHE A 299 9.13 18.78 3.27
C PHE A 299 9.71 17.53 3.93
N ALA A 300 9.25 16.34 3.52
CA ALA A 300 9.70 15.08 4.09
C ALA A 300 11.22 14.86 3.89
N VAL A 301 11.75 15.29 2.75
CA VAL A 301 13.17 15.20 2.38
C VAL A 301 14.00 16.27 3.10
N ALA A 302 13.49 17.49 3.25
CA ALA A 302 14.15 18.54 4.02
C ALA A 302 14.30 18.15 5.51
N LEU A 303 13.28 17.48 6.08
CA LEU A 303 13.31 16.98 7.47
C LEU A 303 14.43 15.96 7.75
N ILE A 304 15.00 15.33 6.72
CA ILE A 304 16.06 14.33 6.84
C ILE A 304 17.41 14.83 6.28
N ASP A 305 17.56 16.15 6.16
CA ASP A 305 18.74 16.84 5.63
C ASP A 305 19.12 16.46 4.18
N ARG A 306 18.12 16.11 3.36
CA ARG A 306 18.32 15.69 1.95
C ARG A 306 17.90 16.75 0.92
N LEU A 307 17.32 17.86 1.38
CA LEU A 307 16.96 19.02 0.58
C LEU A 307 17.31 20.29 1.35
N GLU A 308 17.99 21.23 0.71
CA GLU A 308 18.29 22.53 1.30
C GLU A 308 16.99 23.33 1.53
N TYR A 309 16.88 23.93 2.72
CA TYR A 309 15.70 24.73 3.08
C TYR A 309 15.46 25.91 2.12
N GLU A 310 16.51 26.46 1.50
CA GLU A 310 16.38 27.49 0.47
C GLU A 310 15.56 27.02 -0.74
N ILE A 311 15.81 25.79 -1.22
CA ILE A 311 15.06 25.18 -2.32
C ILE A 311 13.63 24.88 -1.90
N LEU A 312 13.42 24.44 -0.64
CA LEU A 312 12.08 24.24 -0.09
C LEU A 312 11.29 25.56 0.00
N PHE A 313 11.92 26.66 0.43
CA PHE A 313 11.26 27.96 0.52
C PHE A 313 10.93 28.52 -0.87
N ASP A 314 11.78 28.29 -1.87
CA ASP A 314 11.51 28.64 -3.27
C ASP A 314 10.27 27.89 -3.81
N LEU A 315 10.08 26.62 -3.44
CA LEU A 315 8.87 25.86 -3.75
C LEU A 315 7.62 26.46 -3.08
N LEU A 316 7.73 26.96 -1.86
CA LEU A 316 6.60 27.56 -1.14
C LEU A 316 6.14 28.90 -1.74
N GLU A 317 6.99 29.59 -2.49
CA GLU A 317 6.54 30.76 -3.25
C GLU A 317 5.49 30.39 -4.30
N TYR A 318 5.67 29.24 -4.96
CA TYR A 318 4.66 28.70 -5.87
C TYR A 318 3.35 28.35 -5.14
N ALA A 319 3.43 27.78 -3.93
CA ALA A 319 2.23 27.38 -3.17
C ALA A 319 1.30 28.56 -2.83
N LYS A 320 1.80 29.81 -2.82
CA LYS A 320 0.96 31.02 -2.66
C LYS A 320 0.02 31.25 -3.83
N GLU A 321 0.37 30.75 -5.01
CA GLU A 321 -0.40 30.92 -6.24
C GLU A 321 -1.29 29.72 -6.55
N GLU A 322 -1.22 28.65 -5.74
CA GLU A 322 -2.02 27.44 -5.91
C GLU A 322 -3.47 27.70 -5.52
N GLU A 323 -4.42 27.38 -6.40
CA GLU A 323 -5.85 27.52 -6.10
C GLU A 323 -6.35 26.30 -5.30
N VAL A 324 -7.13 26.58 -4.26
CA VAL A 324 -7.86 25.54 -3.54
C VAL A 324 -8.99 25.08 -4.46
N SER A 325 -8.82 23.91 -5.09
CA SER A 325 -9.91 23.27 -5.83
C SER A 325 -11.04 22.97 -4.85
N THR A 326 -12.11 23.78 -4.90
CA THR A 326 -13.36 23.54 -4.17
C THR A 326 -14.12 22.35 -4.70
#